data_AF-A0AAD7HT15-F1
#
_entry.id   AF-A0AAD7HT15-F1
#
_cell.length_a   1.000
_cell.length_b   1.000
_cell.length_c   1.000
_cell.angle_alpha   90.00
_cell.angle_beta   90.00
_cell.angle_gamma   90.00
#
_symmetry.space_group_name_H-M   'P 1'
#
loop_
_entity.id
_entity.type
_entity.pdbx_description
1 polymer ?
#
loop_
_entity_poly.entity_id
_entity_poly.type
_entity_poly.pdbx_seq_one_letter_code
_entity_poly.pdbx_strand_id
1 'polypeptide(L)'
;VWVATADHLIPVSHPVVLHKGKIIREQEHICIHKGSFVHIPLEGINLSEDIRGSDTRQFKPPSFPGLANIMSFSIGPHSCPGFRSALAFLR
;
A
#
# COMPACT_ATOMS: atom_id res chain seq x y z
N VAL A 1 4.01 -7.16 -7.71
CA VAL A 1 3.25 -8.34 -7.24
C VAL A 1 4.15 -9.14 -6.33
N TRP A 2 3.64 -9.61 -5.20
CA TRP A 2 4.37 -10.48 -4.27
C TRP A 2 3.67 -11.83 -4.15
N VAL A 3 4.44 -12.88 -3.89
CA VAL A 3 3.93 -14.23 -3.66
C VAL A 3 4.18 -14.60 -2.21
N ALA A 4 3.13 -14.97 -1.49
CA ALA A 4 3.22 -15.33 -0.08
C ALA A 4 4.12 -16.56 0.12
N THR A 5 5.22 -16.40 0.86
CA THR A 5 6.18 -17.49 1.13
C THR A 5 5.80 -18.34 2.33
N ALA A 6 4.90 -17.83 3.18
CA ALA A 6 4.29 -18.51 4.31
C ALA A 6 2.81 -18.10 4.43
N ASP A 7 2.10 -18.69 5.39
CA ASP A 7 0.78 -18.20 5.76
C ASP A 7 0.91 -16.89 6.55
N HIS A 8 0.09 -15.90 6.22
CA HIS A 8 0.11 -14.57 6.84
C HIS A 8 -1.28 -14.17 7.33
N LEU A 9 -1.32 -13.47 8.46
CA LEU A 9 -2.53 -12.88 9.03
C LEU A 9 -2.43 -11.36 8.94
N ILE A 10 -3.28 -10.75 8.10
CA ILE A 10 -3.32 -9.28 7.95
C ILE A 10 -4.43 -8.73 8.85
N PRO A 11 -4.12 -7.88 9.85
CA PRO A 11 -5.14 -7.26 10.68
C PRO A 11 -5.96 -6.26 9.87
N VAL A 12 -7.27 -6.19 10.14
CA VAL A 12 -8.14 -5.16 9.57
C VAL A 12 -8.43 -4.06 10.59
N SER A 13 -8.30 -2.80 10.16
CA SER A 13 -8.59 -1.62 10.98
C SER A 13 -10.07 -1.26 11.00
N HIS A 14 -10.85 -1.74 10.03
CA HIS A 14 -12.29 -1.49 9.93
C HIS A 14 -12.99 -2.75 9.41
N PRO A 15 -14.30 -2.90 9.63
CA PRO A 15 -15.03 -4.07 9.14
C PRO A 15 -14.99 -4.18 7.60
N VAL A 16 -14.62 -5.36 7.10
CA VAL A 16 -14.52 -5.63 5.65
C VAL A 16 -15.52 -6.72 5.25
N VAL A 17 -16.30 -6.45 4.20
CA VAL A 17 -17.22 -7.43 3.61
C VAL A 17 -16.49 -8.25 2.55
N LEU A 18 -16.37 -9.56 2.79
CA LEU A 18 -15.82 -10.49 1.82
C LEU A 18 -16.86 -10.86 0.74
N HIS A 19 -16.38 -11.43 -0.37
CA HIS A 19 -17.19 -11.84 -1.53
C HIS A 19 -18.40 -12.74 -1.19
N LYS A 20 -18.35 -13.50 -0.09
CA LYS A 20 -19.45 -14.39 0.35
C LYS A 20 -20.37 -13.76 1.40
N GLY A 21 -20.32 -12.43 1.59
CA GLY A 21 -21.09 -11.72 2.62
C GLY A 21 -20.56 -11.93 4.06
N LYS A 22 -19.48 -12.69 4.23
CA LYS A 22 -18.80 -12.80 5.53
C LYS A 22 -18.18 -11.45 5.87
N ILE A 23 -18.53 -10.91 7.04
CA ILE A 23 -17.96 -9.69 7.58
C ILE A 23 -16.78 -10.09 8.46
N ILE A 24 -15.60 -9.55 8.17
CA ILE A 24 -14.45 -9.58 9.08
C ILE A 24 -14.56 -8.32 9.93
N ARG A 25 -14.56 -8.47 11.26
CA ARG A 25 -14.68 -7.33 12.19
C ARG A 25 -13.33 -6.64 12.40
N GLU A 26 -13.39 -5.42 12.93
CA GLU A 26 -12.20 -4.72 13.41
C GLU A 26 -11.39 -5.61 14.36
N GLN A 27 -10.06 -5.59 14.26
CA GLN A 27 -9.11 -6.45 15.00
C GLN A 27 -9.09 -7.93 14.61
N GLU A 28 -9.96 -8.39 13.71
CA GLU A 28 -9.82 -9.72 13.10
C GLU A 28 -8.78 -9.70 11.97
N HIS A 29 -8.48 -10.89 11.42
CA HIS A 29 -7.44 -11.07 10.41
C HIS A 29 -7.97 -11.63 9.09
N ILE A 30 -7.39 -11.15 7.99
CA ILE A 30 -7.47 -11.78 6.68
C ILE A 30 -6.32 -12.79 6.57
N CYS A 31 -6.65 -14.06 6.37
CA CYS A 31 -5.66 -15.10 6.13
C CYS A 31 -5.23 -15.11 4.66
N ILE A 32 -3.93 -14.97 4.41
CA ILE A 32 -3.30 -15.19 3.12
C ILE A 32 -2.51 -16.49 3.20
N HIS A 33 -2.84 -17.45 2.34
CA HIS A 33 -2.15 -18.73 2.30
C HIS A 33 -0.85 -18.64 1.52
N LYS A 34 0.14 -19.46 1.91
CA LYS A 34 1.37 -19.66 1.15
C LYS A 34 1.06 -19.96 -0.33
N GLY A 35 1.78 -19.32 -1.23
CA GLY A 35 1.60 -19.42 -2.68
C GLY A 35 0.57 -18.45 -3.25
N SER A 36 -0.16 -17.69 -2.41
CA SER A 36 -1.11 -16.69 -2.91
C SER A 36 -0.38 -15.51 -3.55
N PHE A 37 -0.93 -15.02 -4.66
CA PHE A 37 -0.48 -13.78 -5.30
C PHE A 37 -1.17 -12.58 -4.65
N VAL A 38 -0.37 -11.64 -4.16
CA VAL A 38 -0.85 -10.40 -3.56
C VAL A 38 -0.48 -9.23 -4.47
N HIS A 39 -1.51 -8.56 -4.98
CA HIS A 39 -1.36 -7.35 -5.76
C HIS A 39 -1.54 -6.13 -4.83
N ILE A 40 -0.52 -5.30 -4.71
CA ILE A 40 -0.56 -4.07 -3.92
C ILE A 40 -0.95 -2.93 -4.87
N PRO A 41 -2.14 -2.32 -4.74
CA PRO A 41 -2.57 -1.23 -5.61
C PRO A 41 -1.88 0.08 -5.20
N LEU A 42 -0.66 0.32 -5.69
CA LEU A 42 0.14 1.51 -5.33
C LEU A 42 -0.59 2.83 -5.61
N GLU A 43 -1.30 2.91 -6.73
CA GLU A 43 -2.11 4.08 -7.09
C GLU A 43 -3.26 4.31 -6.10
N GLY A 44 -4.02 3.26 -5.78
CA GLY A 44 -5.12 3.34 -4.82
C GLY A 44 -4.64 3.76 -3.43
N ILE A 45 -3.48 3.28 -2.99
CA ILE A 45 -2.88 3.68 -1.72
C ILE A 45 -2.44 5.15 -1.76
N ASN A 46 -1.80 5.59 -2.85
CA ASN A 46 -1.35 6.97 -3.01
C ASN A 46 -2.49 7.99 -3.11
N LEU A 47 -3.71 7.55 -3.46
CA LEU A 47 -4.92 8.37 -3.56
C LEU A 47 -5.90 8.17 -2.38
N SER A 48 -5.60 7.26 -1.44
CA SER A 48 -6.48 6.96 -0.31
C SER A 48 -6.57 8.14 0.65
N GLU A 49 -7.78 8.67 0.82
CA GLU A 49 -8.09 9.76 1.75
C GLU A 49 -7.84 9.35 3.22
N ASP A 50 -8.06 8.07 3.55
CA ASP A 50 -7.82 7.53 4.89
C ASP A 50 -6.34 7.59 5.30
N ILE A 51 -5.42 7.47 4.32
CA ILE A 51 -3.97 7.44 4.56
C ILE A 51 -3.36 8.85 4.45
N ARG A 52 -3.87 9.67 3.53
CA ARG A 52 -3.22 10.93 3.13
C ARG A 52 -4.07 12.19 3.34
N GLY A 53 -5.27 12.06 3.87
CA GLY A 53 -6.20 13.16 4.15
C GLY A 53 -7.11 13.52 2.98
N SER A 54 -7.97 14.53 3.16
CA SER A 54 -9.07 14.88 2.24
C SER A 54 -8.65 15.35 0.84
N ASP A 55 -7.40 15.77 0.66
CA ASP A 55 -6.96 16.47 -0.55
C ASP A 55 -6.13 15.59 -1.50
N THR A 56 -6.28 14.26 -1.42
CA THR A 56 -5.43 13.29 -2.15
C THR A 56 -5.59 13.31 -3.66
N ARG A 57 -6.77 13.71 -4.14
CA ARG A 57 -7.08 13.76 -5.58
C ARG A 57 -6.61 15.06 -6.25
N GLN A 58 -6.13 16.02 -5.47
CA GLN A 58 -5.58 17.26 -6.01
C GLN A 58 -4.06 17.12 -6.15
N PHE A 59 -3.54 17.54 -7.31
CA PHE A 59 -2.10 17.63 -7.49
C PHE A 59 -1.54 18.73 -6.58
N LYS A 60 -0.72 18.35 -5.59
CA LYS A 60 0.07 19.27 -4.77
C LYS A 60 1.55 18.98 -5.01
N PRO A 61 2.38 19.99 -5.29
CA PRO A 61 3.81 19.77 -5.43
C PRO A 61 4.37 19.16 -4.14
N PRO A 62 5.25 18.15 -4.22
CA PRO A 62 5.75 17.45 -3.04
C PRO A 62 6.56 18.41 -2.14
N SER A 63 6.11 18.62 -0.90
CA SER A 63 6.83 19.41 0.10
C SER A 63 7.82 18.53 0.87
N PHE A 64 9.07 18.97 1.07
CA PHE A 64 10.14 18.15 1.68
C PHE A 64 9.72 17.51 3.02
N PRO A 65 9.84 16.18 3.21
CA PRO A 65 10.46 15.18 2.34
C PRO A 65 9.40 14.54 1.40
N GLY A 66 8.94 15.28 0.39
CA GLY A 66 7.63 15.04 -0.24
C GLY A 66 7.47 13.79 -1.08
N LEU A 67 8.56 13.10 -1.41
CA LEU A 67 8.54 11.77 -2.05
C LEU A 67 8.86 10.62 -1.09
N ALA A 68 9.24 10.89 0.16
CA ALA A 68 9.50 9.83 1.15
C ALA A 68 8.21 9.17 1.66
N ASN A 69 7.08 9.89 1.58
CA ASN A 69 5.79 9.44 2.09
C ASN A 69 4.84 8.92 0.99
N ILE A 70 5.32 8.69 -0.23
CA ILE A 70 4.53 8.07 -1.31
C ILE A 70 5.03 6.67 -1.61
N MET A 71 4.13 5.76 -1.94
CA MET A 71 4.45 4.35 -2.17
C MET A 71 4.84 4.04 -3.62
N SER A 72 5.03 5.05 -4.48
CA SER A 72 5.34 4.85 -5.90
C SER A 72 6.64 4.08 -6.15
N PHE A 73 7.60 4.17 -5.22
CA PHE A 73 8.84 3.40 -5.27
C PHE A 73 8.85 2.23 -4.29
N SER A 74 7.67 1.85 -3.77
CA SER A 74 7.49 0.89 -2.68
C SER A 74 8.25 1.27 -1.40
N ILE A 75 8.08 0.50 -0.34
CA ILE A 75 8.77 0.69 0.94
C ILE A 75 9.27 -0.66 1.46
N GLY A 76 10.39 -0.66 2.18
CA GLY A 76 10.98 -1.86 2.78
C GLY A 76 12.07 -2.54 1.93
N PRO A 77 12.42 -3.81 2.24
CA PRO A 77 13.55 -4.52 1.63
C PRO A 77 13.46 -4.69 0.10
N HIS A 78 12.24 -4.64 -0.44
CA HIS A 78 11.97 -4.75 -1.88
C HIS A 78 11.57 -3.41 -2.51
N SER A 79 11.93 -2.29 -1.88
CA SER A 79 11.78 -0.95 -2.48
C SER A 79 12.65 -0.81 -3.72
N CYS A 80 12.25 0.08 -4.64
CA CYS A 80 12.94 0.29 -5.90
C CYS A 80 14.37 0.80 -5.66
N PRO A 81 15.42 0.05 -6.03
CA PRO A 81 16.80 0.47 -5.82
C PRO A 81 17.15 1.72 -6.65
N GLY A 82 16.46 1.93 -7.77
CA GLY A 82 16.65 3.06 -8.66
C GLY A 82 15.96 4.37 -8.21
N PHE A 83 15.26 4.40 -7.08
CA PHE A 83 14.52 5.59 -6.64
C PHE A 83 15.40 6.84 -6.55
N ARG A 84 16.60 6.70 -5.97
CA ARG A 84 17.53 7.85 -5.82
C ARG A 84 18.01 8.36 -7.17
N SER A 85 18.31 7.46 -8.11
CA SER A 85 18.73 7.83 -9.46
C SER A 85 17.59 8.49 -10.25
N ALA A 86 16.37 7.97 -10.14
CA ALA A 86 15.19 8.56 -10.75
C ALA A 86 14.94 9.98 -10.22
N LEU A 87 15.07 10.19 -8.90
CA LEU A 87 14.98 11.53 -8.30
C LEU A 87 16.12 12.47 -8.73
N ALA A 88 17.30 11.94 -9.00
CA ALA A 88 18.43 12.74 -9.47
C ALA A 88 18.23 13.17 -10.94
N PHE A 89 17.62 12.33 -11.77
CA PHE A 89 17.30 12.65 -13.17
C PHE A 89 16.17 13.68 -13.30
N LEU A 90 15.21 13.67 -12.36
CA LEU A 90 14.05 14.59 -12.37
C LEU A 90 14.34 15.95 -11.72
N ARG A 91 15.59 16.20 -11.30
CA ARG A 91 16.06 17.49 -10.79
C ARG A 91 16.73 18.28 -11.90
#